data_AF-A0A5J4FAL5-F1
#
_entry.id   AF-A0A5J4FAL5-F1
#
_cell.length_a   1.000
_cell.length_b   1.000
_cell.length_c   1.000
_cell.angle_alpha   90.00
_cell.angle_beta   90.00
_cell.angle_gamma   90.00
#
_symmetry.space_group_name_H-M   'P 1'
#
loop_
_entity.id
_entity.type
_entity.pdbx_description
1 polymer ?
#
loop_
_entity_poly.entity_id
_entity_poly.type
_entity_poly.pdbx_seq_one_letter_code
_entity_poly.pdbx_strand_id
1 'polypeptide(L)'
;MIMPRFVPILSRLLPWVAAAGVLAEIPTLSQEIRPKTAEQVIEQLCANLTKQRSFTVNMDVTYDDILDSGAKVQYSAYQNIWVKKPDRLRSDYTGDERVTRFFYDGKTFTLADLERDLYVTKPAPNTLDEALD
;
A
#
# COMPACT_ATOMS: atom_id res chain seq x y z
N MET A 1 -3.85 71.94 -8.99
CA MET A 1 -3.31 73.27 -8.61
C MET A 1 -2.02 73.01 -7.82
N ILE A 2 -0.91 72.85 -8.54
CA ILE A 2 0.17 73.85 -8.70
C ILE A 2 0.86 74.19 -7.37
N MET A 3 2.05 73.56 -7.20
CA MET A 3 3.23 74.01 -6.44
C MET A 3 3.02 74.18 -4.91
N PRO A 4 4.05 74.36 -4.04
CA PRO A 4 5.39 74.86 -4.37
C PRO A 4 6.62 74.30 -3.61
N ARG A 5 7.78 74.63 -4.20
CA ARG A 5 9.02 75.18 -3.61
C ARG A 5 9.76 74.35 -2.53
N PHE A 6 11.00 73.95 -2.78
CA PHE A 6 12.25 74.72 -2.65
C PHE A 6 12.67 75.02 -1.21
N VAL A 7 14.00 74.96 -1.04
CA VAL A 7 14.89 75.46 0.04
C VAL A 7 15.05 74.56 1.30
N PRO A 8 16.17 74.66 2.05
CA PRO A 8 17.34 73.79 1.87
C PRO A 8 17.91 73.32 3.23
N ILE A 9 19.15 72.80 3.24
CA ILE A 9 20.17 72.90 4.31
C ILE A 9 19.71 72.56 5.74
N LEU A 10 20.31 71.54 6.36
CA LEU A 10 21.27 71.74 7.46
C LEU A 10 21.75 70.38 8.01
N SER A 11 23.07 70.23 7.99
CA SER A 11 23.87 69.38 8.87
C SER A 11 23.23 69.14 10.24
N ARG A 12 22.98 67.86 10.56
CA ARG A 12 22.97 67.35 11.94
C ARG A 12 23.52 65.93 11.97
N LEU A 13 24.77 65.82 12.40
CA LEU A 13 25.33 64.62 13.01
C LEU A 13 24.41 64.16 14.15
N LEU A 14 23.88 62.95 14.01
CA LEU A 14 23.31 62.17 15.11
C LEU A 14 23.96 60.78 15.04
N PRO A 15 24.67 60.35 16.09
CA PRO A 15 25.17 58.99 16.20
C PRO A 15 24.03 58.05 16.64
N TRP A 16 24.34 56.76 16.64
CA TRP A 16 23.59 55.67 17.26
C TRP A 16 22.50 55.02 16.39
N VAL A 17 22.77 53.81 15.89
CA VAL A 17 22.23 52.54 16.44
C VAL A 17 23.12 51.41 15.94
N ALA A 18 23.93 50.82 16.83
CA ALA A 18 24.46 49.49 16.62
C ALA A 18 23.29 48.50 16.76
N ALA A 19 22.61 48.21 15.66
CA ALA A 19 21.69 47.09 15.61
C ALA A 19 22.54 45.81 15.57
N ALA A 20 22.89 45.30 16.75
CA ALA A 20 23.36 43.93 16.89
C ALA A 20 22.20 43.02 16.46
N GLY A 21 22.20 42.64 15.19
CA GLY A 21 21.29 41.64 14.66
C GLY A 21 21.58 40.32 15.36
N VAL A 22 20.72 39.95 16.30
CA VAL A 22 20.59 38.56 16.74
C VAL A 22 20.02 37.80 15.55
N LEU A 23 20.90 37.16 14.76
CA LEU A 23 20.49 36.07 13.88
C LEU A 23 20.05 34.92 14.79
N ALA A 24 18.75 34.85 15.07
CA ALA A 24 18.16 33.65 15.60
C ALA A 24 18.29 32.56 14.51
N GLU A 25 19.17 31.59 14.73
CA GLU A 25 19.20 30.37 13.94
C GLU A 25 17.85 29.67 14.10
N ILE A 26 17.06 29.62 13.04
CA ILE A 26 15.87 28.77 12.99
C ILE A 26 16.40 27.34 13.02
N PRO A 27 16.10 26.53 14.05
CA PRO A 27 16.52 25.14 14.04
C PRO A 27 15.80 24.46 12.89
N THR A 28 16.53 24.16 11.82
CA THR A 28 16.07 23.27 10.77
C THR A 28 15.92 21.91 11.42
N LEU A 29 14.68 21.56 11.80
CA LEU A 29 14.33 20.20 12.18
C LEU A 29 14.40 19.35 10.91
N SER A 30 15.60 19.06 10.46
CA SER A 30 15.85 18.05 9.44
C SER A 30 15.54 16.73 10.13
N GLN A 31 14.27 16.32 10.09
CA GLN A 31 13.94 14.93 10.33
C GLN A 31 14.69 14.14 9.26
N GLU A 32 15.80 13.53 9.63
CA GLU A 32 16.41 12.48 8.82
C GLU A 32 15.34 11.39 8.65
N ILE A 33 14.70 11.39 7.49
CA ILE A 33 13.87 10.28 7.06
C ILE A 33 14.85 9.14 6.80
N ARG A 34 15.15 8.36 7.84
CA ARG A 34 15.89 7.12 7.68
C ARG A 34 15.03 6.22 6.78
N PRO A 35 15.54 5.79 5.61
CA PRO A 35 14.79 4.90 4.75
C PRO A 35 14.52 3.60 5.51
N LYS A 36 13.27 3.13 5.47
CA LYS A 36 12.89 1.85 6.05
C LYS A 36 13.62 0.73 5.30
N THR A 37 14.05 -0.30 6.01
CA THR A 37 14.54 -1.52 5.36
C THR A 37 13.40 -2.24 4.64
N ALA A 38 13.72 -3.15 3.72
CA ALA A 38 12.70 -3.93 3.01
C ALA A 38 11.84 -4.75 4.01
N GLU A 39 12.48 -5.32 5.03
CA GLU A 39 11.82 -6.09 6.09
C GLU A 39 10.83 -5.21 6.85
N GLN A 40 11.24 -4.00 7.25
CA GLN A 40 10.36 -3.06 7.94
C GLN A 40 9.15 -2.64 7.11
N VAL A 41 9.29 -2.56 5.78
CA VAL A 41 8.17 -2.27 4.88
C VAL A 41 7.21 -3.45 4.82
N ILE A 42 7.73 -4.67 4.68
CA ILE A 42 6.92 -5.90 4.65
C ILE A 42 6.18 -6.10 5.98
N GLU A 43 6.88 -5.95 7.11
CA GLU A 43 6.28 -6.06 8.44
C GLU A 43 5.15 -5.06 8.63
N GLN A 44 5.33 -3.82 8.19
CA GLN A 44 4.28 -2.80 8.28
C GLN A 44 3.10 -3.11 7.37
N LEU A 45 3.32 -3.64 6.16
CA LEU A 45 2.25 -4.09 5.28
C LEU A 45 1.44 -5.22 5.93
N CYS A 46 2.12 -6.27 6.40
CA CYS A 46 1.50 -7.39 7.09
C CYS A 46 0.72 -6.94 8.33
N ALA A 47 1.33 -6.09 9.17
CA ALA A 47 0.68 -5.55 10.37
C ALA A 47 -0.57 -4.73 10.03
N ASN A 48 -0.57 -4.00 8.91
CA ASN A 48 -1.75 -3.27 8.46
C ASN A 48 -2.84 -4.23 7.98
N LEU A 49 -2.53 -5.20 7.13
CA LEU A 49 -3.51 -6.18 6.63
C LEU A 49 -4.12 -7.03 7.76
N THR A 50 -3.32 -7.46 8.73
CA THR A 50 -3.79 -8.26 9.86
C THR A 50 -4.83 -7.53 10.71
N LYS A 51 -4.72 -6.20 10.85
CA LYS A 51 -5.66 -5.37 11.61
C LYS A 51 -6.96 -5.08 10.88
N GLN A 52 -7.00 -5.21 9.55
CA GLN A 52 -8.22 -4.95 8.79
C GLN A 52 -9.23 -6.08 8.96
N ARG A 53 -10.48 -5.72 9.29
CA ARG A 53 -11.58 -6.70 9.35
C ARG A 53 -12.02 -7.16 7.96
N SER A 54 -11.82 -6.34 6.94
CA SER A 54 -12.14 -6.68 5.57
C SER A 54 -11.21 -5.96 4.61
N PHE A 55 -10.82 -6.64 3.55
CA PHE A 55 -10.01 -6.05 2.48
C PHE A 55 -10.23 -6.80 1.17
N THR A 56 -9.74 -6.21 0.08
CA THR A 56 -9.78 -6.79 -1.26
C THR A 56 -8.41 -6.68 -1.89
N VAL A 57 -8.01 -7.72 -2.62
CA VAL A 57 -6.75 -7.77 -3.36
C VAL A 57 -7.07 -8.14 -4.80
N ASN A 58 -6.63 -7.32 -5.75
CA ASN A 58 -6.71 -7.61 -7.18
C ASN A 58 -5.29 -7.85 -7.67
N MET A 59 -5.10 -8.91 -8.46
CA MET A 59 -3.78 -9.36 -8.89
C MET A 59 -3.77 -9.69 -10.37
N ASP A 60 -2.75 -9.18 -11.05
CA ASP A 60 -2.32 -9.66 -12.36
C ASP A 60 -1.18 -10.66 -12.09
N VAL A 61 -1.43 -11.93 -12.39
CA VAL A 61 -0.53 -13.04 -12.10
C VAL A 61 0.20 -13.43 -13.37
N THR A 62 1.51 -13.62 -13.28
CA THR A 62 2.33 -14.20 -14.35
C THR A 62 3.39 -15.11 -13.74
N TYR A 63 3.51 -16.34 -14.26
CA TYR A 63 4.52 -17.29 -13.81
C TYR A 63 4.99 -18.16 -14.97
N ASP A 64 6.19 -18.70 -14.83
CA ASP A 64 6.76 -19.64 -15.78
C ASP A 64 6.71 -21.05 -15.20
N ASP A 65 6.37 -22.03 -16.04
CA ASP A 65 6.49 -23.45 -15.73
C ASP A 65 7.36 -24.17 -16.76
N ILE A 66 7.98 -25.27 -16.34
CA ILE A 66 8.76 -26.16 -17.20
C ILE A 66 7.96 -27.45 -17.36
N LEU A 67 7.43 -27.66 -18.57
CA LEU A 67 6.65 -28.85 -18.88
C LEU A 67 7.53 -30.11 -18.90
N ASP A 68 6.91 -31.29 -18.82
CA ASP A 68 7.59 -32.59 -18.93
C ASP A 68 8.41 -32.73 -20.23
N SER A 69 8.05 -32.00 -21.28
CA SER A 69 8.78 -31.94 -22.54
C SER A 69 10.11 -31.16 -22.45
N GLY A 70 10.35 -30.45 -21.35
CA GLY A 70 11.44 -29.50 -21.16
C GLY A 70 11.16 -28.11 -21.73
N ALA A 71 9.99 -27.87 -22.32
CA ALA A 71 9.60 -26.55 -22.79
C ALA A 71 9.24 -25.63 -21.62
N LYS A 72 9.72 -24.38 -21.68
CA LYS A 72 9.32 -23.32 -20.75
C LYS A 72 8.10 -22.58 -21.29
N VAL A 73 7.03 -22.53 -20.50
CA VAL A 73 5.78 -21.83 -20.84
C VAL A 73 5.49 -20.77 -19.79
N GLN A 74 5.08 -19.59 -20.24
CA GLN A 74 4.59 -18.53 -19.35
C GLN A 74 3.06 -18.57 -19.33
N TYR A 75 2.49 -18.52 -18.13
CA TYR A 75 1.06 -18.43 -17.89
C TYR A 75 0.69 -17.09 -17.29
N SER A 76 -0.52 -16.63 -17.60
CA SER A 76 -1.10 -15.40 -17.05
C SER A 76 -2.49 -15.63 -16.47
N ALA A 77 -2.85 -14.83 -15.48
CA ALA A 77 -4.18 -14.84 -14.88
C ALA A 77 -4.54 -13.51 -14.21
N TYR A 78 -5.83 -13.30 -14.02
CA TYR A 78 -6.39 -12.29 -13.13
C TYR A 78 -7.00 -12.95 -11.91
N GLN A 79 -6.69 -12.44 -10.72
CA GLN A 79 -7.25 -12.96 -9.47
C GLN A 79 -7.77 -11.84 -8.57
N ASN A 80 -9.01 -11.98 -8.14
CA ASN A 80 -9.64 -11.07 -7.18
C ASN A 80 -9.95 -11.83 -5.89
N ILE A 81 -9.47 -11.31 -4.76
CA ILE A 81 -9.66 -11.90 -3.43
C ILE A 81 -10.42 -10.92 -2.56
N TRP A 82 -11.51 -11.38 -1.94
CA TRP A 82 -12.24 -10.66 -0.92
C TRP A 82 -12.11 -11.39 0.41
N VAL A 83 -11.68 -10.67 1.44
CA VAL A 83 -11.55 -11.20 2.79
C VAL A 83 -12.45 -10.41 3.72
N LYS A 84 -13.20 -11.12 4.56
CA LYS A 84 -13.92 -10.58 5.71
C LYS A 84 -13.66 -11.49 6.90
N LYS A 85 -12.79 -11.04 7.80
CA LYS A 85 -12.43 -11.74 9.03
C LYS A 85 -13.63 -11.80 9.99
N PRO A 86 -13.74 -12.86 10.82
CA PRO A 86 -12.78 -13.94 10.95
C PRO A 86 -12.97 -15.09 9.95
N ASP A 87 -14.06 -15.15 9.20
CA ASP A 87 -14.60 -16.43 8.72
C ASP A 87 -15.00 -16.45 7.23
N ARG A 88 -14.74 -15.38 6.47
CA ARG A 88 -15.13 -15.34 5.05
C ARG A 88 -13.98 -14.98 4.14
N LEU A 89 -13.82 -15.79 3.10
CA LEU A 89 -12.93 -15.52 1.99
C LEU A 89 -13.59 -15.96 0.69
N ARG A 90 -13.43 -15.14 -0.36
CA ARG A 90 -13.72 -15.55 -1.74
C ARG A 90 -12.52 -15.22 -2.59
N SER A 91 -12.15 -16.12 -3.50
CA SER A 91 -11.20 -15.83 -4.56
C SER A 91 -11.78 -16.25 -5.89
N ASP A 92 -11.77 -15.33 -6.85
CA ASP A 92 -12.07 -15.61 -8.25
C ASP A 92 -10.76 -15.60 -9.02
N TYR A 93 -10.49 -16.66 -9.78
CA TYR A 93 -9.29 -16.82 -10.59
C TYR A 93 -9.70 -17.11 -12.04
N THR A 94 -9.20 -16.30 -12.97
CA THR A 94 -9.38 -16.50 -14.40
C THR A 94 -8.01 -16.45 -15.06
N GLY A 95 -7.52 -17.60 -15.52
CA GLY A 95 -6.22 -17.70 -16.16
C GLY A 95 -6.18 -18.75 -17.26
N ASP A 96 -5.03 -18.84 -17.91
CA ASP A 96 -4.82 -19.73 -19.06
C ASP A 96 -5.05 -21.21 -18.73
N GLU A 97 -4.72 -21.63 -17.50
CA GLU A 97 -4.82 -23.05 -17.10
C GLU A 97 -6.18 -23.42 -16.48
N ARG A 98 -6.92 -22.43 -15.96
CA ARG A 98 -8.17 -22.68 -15.24
C ARG A 98 -9.00 -21.42 -15.03
N VAL A 99 -10.31 -21.60 -14.96
CA VAL A 99 -11.25 -20.64 -14.38
C VAL A 99 -11.90 -21.24 -13.14
N THR A 100 -11.54 -20.72 -11.95
CA THR A 100 -12.01 -21.26 -10.68
C THR A 100 -12.53 -20.20 -9.73
N ARG A 101 -13.41 -20.64 -8.82
CA ARG A 101 -13.86 -19.84 -7.69
C ARG A 101 -13.69 -20.61 -6.39
N PHE A 102 -12.97 -20.01 -5.46
CA PHE A 102 -12.75 -20.53 -4.12
C PHE A 102 -13.59 -19.75 -3.10
N PHE A 103 -14.17 -20.46 -2.15
CA PHE A 103 -14.98 -19.91 -1.08
C PHE A 103 -14.59 -20.52 0.27
N TYR A 104 -14.65 -19.69 1.30
CA TYR A 104 -14.59 -20.05 2.69
C TYR A 104 -15.71 -19.32 3.43
N ASP A 105 -16.50 -20.07 4.21
CA ASP A 105 -17.69 -19.56 4.90
C ASP A 105 -17.64 -19.70 6.43
N GLY A 106 -16.49 -20.08 6.98
CA GLY A 106 -16.30 -20.28 8.42
C GLY A 106 -16.58 -21.70 8.88
N LYS A 107 -16.87 -22.61 7.94
CA LYS A 107 -17.18 -24.01 8.23
C LYS A 107 -16.61 -24.94 7.17
N THR A 108 -16.57 -24.48 5.92
CA THR A 108 -16.14 -25.27 4.78
C THR A 108 -15.31 -24.46 3.80
N PHE A 109 -14.40 -25.14 3.14
CA PHE A 109 -13.77 -24.69 1.91
C PHE A 109 -14.49 -25.30 0.71
N THR A 110 -14.80 -24.48 -0.28
CA THR A 110 -15.37 -24.93 -1.56
C THR A 110 -14.53 -24.39 -2.71
N LEU A 111 -14.10 -25.28 -3.60
CA LEU A 111 -13.47 -24.92 -4.87
C LEU A 111 -14.41 -25.35 -6.01
N ALA A 112 -14.84 -24.39 -6.81
CA ALA A 112 -15.60 -24.62 -8.03
C ALA A 112 -14.70 -24.43 -9.25
N ASP A 113 -14.70 -25.41 -10.14
CA ASP A 113 -14.12 -25.34 -11.47
C ASP A 113 -15.25 -25.00 -12.45
N LEU A 114 -15.20 -23.80 -13.01
CA LEU A 114 -16.29 -23.24 -13.81
C LEU A 114 -16.27 -23.77 -15.25
N GLU A 115 -15.15 -24.30 -15.71
CA GLU A 115 -15.02 -24.85 -17.07
C GLU A 115 -15.49 -26.30 -17.13
N ARG A 116 -15.28 -27.04 -16.03
CA ARG A 116 -15.67 -28.45 -15.91
C ARG A 116 -17.04 -28.66 -15.24
N ASP A 117 -17.69 -27.58 -14.79
CA ASP A 117 -18.98 -27.60 -14.08
C ASP A 117 -18.97 -28.56 -12.87
N LEU A 118 -17.89 -28.50 -12.08
CA LEU A 118 -17.71 -29.35 -10.90
C LEU A 118 -17.26 -28.53 -9.69
N TYR A 119 -17.55 -29.05 -8.50
CA TYR A 119 -17.06 -28.45 -7.25
C TYR A 119 -16.72 -29.51 -6.21
N VAL A 120 -15.82 -29.14 -5.31
CA VAL A 120 -15.43 -29.94 -4.14
C VAL A 120 -15.57 -29.08 -2.90
N THR A 121 -16.18 -29.66 -1.86
CA THR A 121 -16.33 -29.02 -0.54
C THR A 121 -15.68 -29.89 0.53
N LYS A 122 -14.94 -29.26 1.45
CA LYS A 122 -14.32 -29.92 2.61
C LYS A 122 -14.56 -29.11 3.89
N PRO A 123 -14.68 -29.76 5.07
CA PRO A 123 -14.71 -29.06 6.35
C PRO A 123 -13.46 -28.20 6.55
N ALA A 124 -13.60 -27.09 7.25
CA ALA A 124 -12.56 -26.14 7.59
C ALA A 124 -12.68 -25.71 9.06
N PRO A 125 -11.61 -25.18 9.67
CA PRO A 125 -11.68 -24.49 10.96
C PRO A 125 -12.68 -23.32 10.95
N ASN A 126 -12.97 -22.75 12.13
CA ASN A 126 -14.01 -21.72 12.25
C ASN A 126 -13.49 -20.31 11.94
N THR A 127 -12.16 -20.13 11.92
CA THR A 127 -11.53 -18.85 11.63
C THR A 127 -10.47 -18.99 10.55
N LEU A 128 -10.26 -17.92 9.79
CA LEU A 128 -9.27 -17.85 8.73
C LEU A 128 -7.85 -17.94 9.29
N ASP A 129 -7.64 -17.40 10.50
CA ASP A 129 -6.34 -17.49 11.17
C ASP A 129 -6.04 -18.95 11.56
N GLU A 130 -7.02 -19.71 12.10
CA GLU A 130 -6.87 -21.16 12.35
C GLU A 130 -6.70 -21.99 11.07
N ALA A 131 -7.28 -21.53 9.96
CA ALA A 131 -7.25 -22.27 8.71
C ALA A 131 -5.98 -22.03 7.86
N LEU A 132 -5.17 -21.05 8.23
CA LEU A 132 -3.91 -20.68 7.55
C LEU A 132 -2.66 -20.98 8.38
N ASP A 133 -2.81 -21.45 9.62
CA ASP A 133 -1.72 -21.89 10.51
C ASP A 133 -1.12 -23.23 10.04
#